data_AF-A0A930PT23-F1
#
_entry.id   AF-A0A930PT23-F1
#
_cell.length_a   1.000
_cell.length_b   1.000
_cell.length_c   1.000
_cell.angle_alpha   90.00
_cell.angle_beta   90.00
_cell.angle_gamma   90.00
#
_symmetry.space_group_name_H-M   'P 1'
#
loop_
_entity.id
_entity.type
_entity.pdbx_description
1 polymer ?
#
loop_
_entity_poly.entity_id
_entity_poly.type
_entity_poly.pdbx_seq_one_letter_code
_entity_poly.pdbx_strand_id
1 'polypeptide(L)' 'ARSIVVEDSALLVEYLVATGEALATYAQTLSEADLSEVIDRSWTPPVTRGVRLVSMIDDAAQHVGQVAYVAGILAAQD' A
#
# COMPACT_ATOMS: atom_id res chain seq x y z
N ALA A 1 14.49 -9.87 -7.63
CA ALA A 1 13.17 -10.16 -7.01
C ALA A 1 12.70 -11.53 -7.46
N ARG A 2 11.95 -12.27 -6.64
CA ARG A 2 11.25 -13.49 -7.09
C ARG A 2 9.91 -13.08 -7.70
N SER A 3 9.51 -13.70 -8.81
CA SER A 3 8.19 -13.46 -9.42
C SER A 3 7.11 -14.15 -8.59
N ILE A 4 5.98 -13.46 -8.37
CA ILE A 4 4.75 -14.06 -7.85
C ILE A 4 3.87 -14.30 -9.07
N VAL A 5 3.62 -15.57 -9.38
CA VAL A 5 2.72 -15.98 -10.45
C VAL A 5 1.37 -16.31 -9.82
N VAL A 6 0.31 -15.67 -10.30
CA VAL A 6 -1.06 -15.91 -9.85
C VAL A 6 -1.92 -16.22 -11.06
N GLU A 7 -2.63 -17.35 -11.01
CA GLU A 7 -3.51 -17.81 -12.09
C GLU A 7 -4.96 -17.34 -11.88
N ASP A 8 -5.32 -16.96 -10.65
CA ASP A 8 -6.63 -16.46 -10.28
C ASP A 8 -6.56 -14.97 -9.89
N SER A 9 -7.07 -14.10 -10.75
CA SER A 9 -7.10 -12.65 -10.47
C SER A 9 -8.00 -12.28 -9.29
N ALA A 10 -9.03 -13.08 -8.99
CA ALA A 10 -9.92 -12.80 -7.85
C ALA A 10 -9.15 -12.87 -6.53
N LEU A 11 -8.19 -13.79 -6.41
CA LEU A 11 -7.31 -13.91 -5.26
C LEU A 11 -6.54 -12.61 -4.97
N LEU A 12 -6.09 -11.88 -6.00
CA LEU A 12 -5.40 -10.61 -5.83
C LEU A 12 -6.32 -9.53 -5.26
N VAL A 13 -7.58 -9.50 -5.71
CA VAL A 13 -8.58 -8.56 -5.20
C VAL A 13 -8.95 -8.87 -3.76
N GLU A 14 -9.19 -10.14 -3.45
CA GLU A 14 -9.45 -10.60 -2.08
C GLU A 14 -8.29 -10.26 -1.13
N TYR A 15 -7.05 -10.45 -1.58
CA TYR A 15 -5.87 -10.08 -0.82
C TYR A 15 -5.76 -8.57 -0.59
N LEU A 16 -6.08 -7.75 -1.60
CA LEU A 16 -6.12 -6.30 -1.45
C LEU A 16 -7.17 -5.87 -0.41
N VAL A 17 -8.37 -6.47 -0.45
CA VAL A 17 -9.44 -6.19 0.53
C VAL A 17 -8.99 -6.58 1.93
N ALA A 18 -8.49 -7.82 2.11
CA ALA A 18 -8.07 -8.33 3.41
C ALA A 18 -6.94 -7.50 4.04
N THR A 19 -5.96 -7.07 3.23
CA THR A 19 -4.84 -6.23 3.73
C THR A 19 -5.29 -4.80 4.03
N GLY A 20 -6.22 -4.25 3.25
CA GLY A 20 -6.86 -2.97 3.53
C GLY A 20 -7.65 -2.97 4.84
N GLU A 21 -8.43 -4.02 5.09
CA GLU A 21 -9.15 -4.21 6.35
C GLU A 21 -8.18 -4.35 7.53
N ALA A 22 -7.13 -5.17 7.40
CA ALA A 22 -6.11 -5.32 8.43
C ALA A 22 -5.41 -3.99 8.75
N LEU A 23 -5.07 -3.19 7.73
CA LEU A 23 -4.50 -1.85 7.90
C LEU A 23 -5.47 -0.92 8.64
N ALA A 24 -6.75 -0.90 8.25
CA ALA A 24 -7.76 -0.06 8.87
C ALA A 24 -8.00 -0.45 10.34
N THR A 25 -8.13 -1.74 10.63
CA THR A 25 -8.24 -2.26 12.00
C THR A 25 -7.03 -1.88 12.83
N TYR A 26 -5.82 -2.04 12.28
CA TYR A 26 -4.59 -1.66 12.96
C TYR A 26 -4.55 -0.16 13.27
N ALA A 27 -4.86 0.69 12.29
CA ALA A 27 -4.85 2.14 12.45
C ALA A 27 -5.82 2.63 13.53
N GLN A 28 -6.98 1.97 13.69
CA GLN A 28 -7.96 2.31 14.73
C GLN A 28 -7.47 2.03 16.16
N THR A 29 -6.42 1.23 16.34
CA THR A 29 -5.84 0.94 17.66
C THR A 29 -4.83 1.99 18.13
N LEU A 30 -4.40 2.90 17.24
CA LEU A 30 -3.25 3.77 17.49
C LEU A 30 -3.67 5.11 18.10
N SER A 31 -2.89 5.55 19.09
CA SER A 31 -2.90 6.92 19.59
C SER A 31 -1.93 7.82 18.80
N GLU A 32 -2.01 9.13 19.00
CA GLU A 32 -1.06 10.09 18.43
C GLU A 32 0.39 9.83 18.88
N ALA A 33 0.58 9.37 20.12
CA ALA A 33 1.90 9.01 20.64
C ALA A 33 2.48 7.80 19.89
N ASP A 34 1.65 6.81 19.55
CA ASP A 34 2.09 5.64 18.77
C ASP A 34 2.50 6.01 17.34
N LEU A 35 1.84 7.01 16.74
CA LEU A 35 2.21 7.52 15.41
C LEU A 35 3.59 8.20 15.41
N SER A 36 3.99 8.77 16.54
CA SER A 36 5.27 9.47 16.71
C SER A 36 6.45 8.53 16.99
N GLU A 37 6.18 7.25 17.25
CA GLU A 37 7.22 6.25 17.51
C GLU A 37 8.14 6.06 16.30
N VAL A 38 9.46 6.14 16.51
CA VAL A 38 10.46 5.81 15.49
C VAL A 38 10.57 4.29 15.36
N ILE A 39 10.10 3.76 14.23
CA ILE A 39 10.10 2.31 13.95
C ILE A 39 11.27 1.88 13.07
N ASP A 40 11.94 2.82 12.41
CA ASP A 40 13.04 2.52 11.51
C ASP A 40 14.08 3.66 11.50
N ARG A 41 15.29 3.32 11.95
CA ARG A 41 16.43 4.25 12.10
C ARG A 41 17.42 4.18 10.94
N SER A 42 17.17 3.37 9.91
CA SER A 42 18.07 3.29 8.74
C SER A 42 17.89 4.46 7.77
N TRP A 43 16.94 5.36 8.02
CA TRP A 43 16.64 6.53 7.20
C TRP A 43 17.02 7.84 7.88
N THR A 44 17.22 8.90 7.09
CA THR A 44 17.47 10.26 7.59
C THR A 44 16.48 11.24 6.92
N PRO A 45 15.52 11.82 7.66
CA PRO A 45 15.24 11.56 9.08
C PRO A 45 14.74 10.12 9.33
N PRO A 46 14.87 9.59 10.57
CA PRO A 46 14.30 8.30 10.93
C PRO A 46 12.80 8.24 10.65
N VAL A 47 12.31 7.08 10.22
CA VAL A 47 10.91 6.89 9.86
C VAL A 47 10.10 6.57 11.10
N THR A 48 9.06 7.37 11.33
CA THR A 48 8.06 7.09 12.36
C THR A 48 6.99 6.14 11.85
N ARG A 49 6.22 5.54 12.76
CA ARG A 49 5.05 4.72 12.43
C ARG A 49 4.08 5.48 11.54
N GLY A 50 3.76 6.72 11.90
CA GLY A 50 2.87 7.58 11.11
C GLY A 50 3.38 7.80 9.69
N VAL A 51 4.67 8.10 9.53
CA VAL A 51 5.29 8.26 8.20
C VAL A 51 5.16 6.95 7.39
N ARG A 52 5.44 5.80 7.99
CA ARG A 52 5.33 4.50 7.29
C ARG A 52 3.91 4.20 6.81
N LEU A 53 2.89 4.49 7.64
CA LEU A 53 1.49 4.28 7.25
C LEU A 53 1.10 5.18 6.09
N VAL A 54 1.47 6.46 6.12
CA VAL A 54 1.24 7.38 5.00
C VAL A 54 1.96 6.91 3.74
N SER A 55 3.23 6.48 3.85
CA SER A 55 3.99 5.97 2.70
C SER A 55 3.35 4.74 2.06
N MET A 56 2.79 3.81 2.84
CA MET A 56 2.10 2.64 2.29
C MET A 56 0.85 3.01 1.49
N ILE A 57 0.07 3.99 1.98
CA ILE A 57 -1.14 4.46 1.31
C ILE A 57 -0.78 5.24 0.04
N ASP A 58 0.22 6.11 0.12
CA ASP A 58 0.74 6.86 -1.03
C ASP A 58 1.27 5.93 -2.13
N ASP A 59 2.06 4.91 -1.77
CA ASP A 59 2.55 3.88 -2.70
C ASP A 59 1.39 3.17 -3.43
N ALA A 60 0.37 2.73 -2.68
CA ALA A 60 -0.80 2.10 -3.27
C ALA A 60 -1.55 3.03 -4.24
N ALA A 61 -1.74 4.30 -3.88
CA ALA A 61 -2.38 5.28 -4.75
C ALA A 61 -1.57 5.55 -6.03
N GLN A 62 -0.24 5.64 -5.92
CA GLN A 62 0.64 5.80 -7.07
C GLN A 62 0.55 4.61 -8.03
N HIS A 63 0.55 3.37 -7.51
CA HIS A 63 0.40 2.17 -8.34
C HIS A 63 -0.97 2.10 -9.02
N VAL A 64 -2.06 2.49 -8.34
CA VAL A 64 -3.38 2.59 -8.97
C VAL A 64 -3.36 3.59 -10.13
N GLY A 65 -2.73 4.75 -9.96
CA GLY A 65 -2.57 5.74 -11.03
C GLY A 65 -1.80 5.20 -12.24
N GLN A 66 -0.70 4.47 -11.99
CA GLN A 66 0.09 3.84 -13.04
C GLN A 66 -0.71 2.77 -13.81
N VAL A 67 -1.45 1.92 -13.10
CA VAL A 67 -2.31 0.90 -13.72
C VAL A 67 -3.43 1.54 -14.53
N ALA A 68 -4.08 2.57 -14.00
CA ALA A 68 -5.14 3.29 -14.71
C ALA A 68 -4.63 3.93 -16.01
N TYR A 69 -3.42 4.50 -15.97
CA TYR A 69 -2.78 5.05 -17.16
C TYR A 69 -2.53 3.99 -18.25
N VAL A 70 -1.95 2.84 -17.88
CA VAL A 70 -1.70 1.73 -18.82
C VAL A 70 -3.01 1.15 -19.36
N ALA A 71 -4.00 0.91 -18.50
CA ALA A 71 -5.31 0.41 -18.89
C ALA A 71 -6.02 1.36 -19.88
N GLY A 72 -5.91 2.67 -19.66
CA GLY A 72 -6.44 3.69 -20.58
C GLY A 72 -5.79 3.67 -21.96
N ILE A 73 -4.48 3.40 -22.04
CA ILE A 73 -3.79 3.23 -23.33
C ILE A 73 -4.32 2.00 -24.06
N LEU A 74 -4.43 0.85 -23.37
CA LEU A 74 -4.88 -0.40 -23.98
C LEU A 74 -6.33 -0.30 -24.48
N ALA A 75 -7.22 0.29 -23.67
CA ALA A 75 -8.62 0.48 -24.05
C ALA A 75 -8.82 1.45 -25.22
N ALA A 76 -7.84 2.32 -25.51
CA ALA A 76 -7.89 3.23 -26.65
C ALA A 76 -7.33 2.62 -27.96
N GLN A 77 -6.75 1.42 -27.89
CA GLN A 77 -6.24 0.68 -29.05
C GLN A 77 -7.25 -0.31 -29.64
N ASP A 78 -8.34 -0.57 -28.93
CA ASP A 78 -9.51 -1.33 -29.38
C ASP A 78 -10.56 -0.41 -30.04
#